data_AF-A0A2D4NNH2-F1
#
_entry.id   AF-A0A2D4NNH2-F1
#
_cell.length_a   1.000
_cell.length_b   1.000
_cell.length_c   1.000
_cell.angle_alpha   90.00
_cell.angle_beta   90.00
_cell.angle_gamma   90.00
#
_symmetry.space_group_name_H-M   'P 1'
#
loop_
_entity.id
_entity.type
_entity.pdbx_description
1 polymer ?
#
loop_
_entity_poly.entity_id
_entity_poly.type
_entity_poly.pdbx_seq_one_letter_code
_entity_poly.pdbx_strand_id
1 'polypeptide(L)'
;MEFVLKHKEFCHLREVAMFPNTVNPHKEDSLKLVIAMIEQVMTLHDDLRWFHIGCDEVYYLGEGEDSKEWLQQEENTIEKLCLAHMKAVASHIVSTHSTVKPIVWDDMLRRMSKETLRDSGLAQLIELMIWDYSPDLDVESKASLIEKYQKCNFSKFWFASAFKGATGVNQCLTLIGHHLKNHKQWLKVAESCPAGIIRGITLTGWQRYDHFSVLCELLPVGIPSLAICLQALKNGTVWFFLQSVKPHA
;
A
#
# COMPACT_ATOMS: atom_id res chain seq x y z
N MET A 1 8.08 -9.73 -4.08
CA MET A 1 9.15 -10.47 -3.37
C MET A 1 10.28 -11.02 -4.27
N GLU A 2 10.33 -10.63 -5.55
CA GLU A 2 11.19 -11.26 -6.57
C GLU A 2 12.69 -11.12 -6.31
N PHE A 3 13.12 -10.02 -5.69
CA PHE A 3 14.52 -9.83 -5.34
C PHE A 3 15.06 -10.96 -4.45
N VAL A 4 14.29 -11.38 -3.45
CA VAL A 4 14.70 -12.42 -2.50
C VAL A 4 14.35 -13.81 -3.03
N LEU A 5 13.12 -14.00 -3.51
CA LEU A 5 12.63 -15.33 -3.89
C LEU A 5 13.25 -15.88 -5.18
N LYS A 6 13.97 -15.08 -5.98
CA LYS A 6 14.73 -15.59 -7.14
C LYS A 6 15.89 -16.50 -6.74
N HIS A 7 16.40 -16.37 -5.52
CA HIS A 7 17.56 -17.12 -5.03
C HIS A 7 17.17 -18.57 -4.66
N LYS A 8 18.12 -19.51 -4.83
CA LYS A 8 17.87 -20.95 -4.60
C LYS A 8 17.55 -21.25 -3.13
N GLU A 9 18.16 -20.48 -2.23
CA GLU A 9 17.99 -20.56 -0.79
C GLU A 9 16.55 -20.26 -0.37
N PHE A 10 15.82 -19.43 -1.12
CA PHE A 10 14.47 -18.98 -0.77
C PHE A 10 13.40 -19.42 -1.78
N CYS A 11 13.76 -20.07 -2.89
CA CYS A 11 12.78 -20.43 -3.93
C CYS A 11 11.71 -21.42 -3.45
N HIS A 12 12.02 -22.22 -2.44
CA HIS A 12 11.08 -23.14 -1.82
C HIS A 12 9.96 -22.43 -1.03
N LEU A 13 10.10 -21.14 -0.73
CA LEU A 13 9.09 -20.31 -0.04
C LEU A 13 8.11 -19.63 -0.99
N ARG A 14 8.20 -19.87 -2.31
CA ARG A 14 7.28 -19.27 -3.29
C ARG A 14 5.89 -19.88 -3.17
N GLU A 15 4.87 -19.04 -3.33
CA GLU A 15 3.47 -19.47 -3.46
C GLU A 15 3.30 -20.40 -4.67
N VAL A 16 3.76 -19.93 -5.83
CA VAL A 16 3.81 -20.73 -7.06
C VAL A 16 5.27 -20.95 -7.41
N ALA A 17 5.71 -22.20 -7.54
CA ALA A 17 7.13 -22.55 -7.73
C ALA A 17 7.80 -21.77 -8.88
N MET A 18 7.06 -21.54 -9.97
CA MET A 18 7.54 -20.84 -11.16
C MET A 18 7.69 -19.31 -10.97
N PHE A 19 6.96 -18.71 -10.04
CA PHE A 19 6.88 -17.25 -9.89
C PHE A 19 7.51 -16.77 -8.57
N PRO A 20 8.59 -15.97 -8.60
CA PRO A 20 9.23 -15.44 -7.40
C PRO A 20 8.54 -14.20 -6.81
N ASN A 21 7.29 -13.91 -7.19
CA ASN A 21 6.61 -12.66 -6.81
C ASN A 21 5.98 -12.71 -5.42
N THR A 22 5.47 -13.85 -4.99
CA THR A 22 4.66 -14.03 -3.78
C THR A 22 5.21 -15.16 -2.91
N VAL A 23 5.26 -14.93 -1.59
CA VAL A 23 5.60 -15.98 -0.61
C VAL A 23 4.39 -16.88 -0.37
N ASN A 24 4.63 -18.17 -0.13
CA ASN A 24 3.60 -19.12 0.29
C ASN A 24 3.23 -18.83 1.74
N PRO A 25 1.97 -18.45 2.04
CA PRO A 25 1.55 -18.05 3.38
C PRO A 25 1.41 -19.22 4.35
N HIS A 26 1.40 -20.46 3.88
CA HIS A 26 1.29 -21.68 4.71
C HIS A 26 2.64 -22.13 5.29
N LYS A 27 3.76 -21.66 4.74
CA LYS A 27 5.09 -22.00 5.24
C LYS A 27 5.50 -21.06 6.36
N GLU A 28 5.80 -21.60 7.53
CA GLU A 28 6.24 -20.82 8.70
C GLU A 28 7.47 -19.95 8.37
N ASP A 29 8.39 -20.51 7.58
CA ASP A 29 9.62 -19.82 7.18
C ASP A 29 9.37 -18.64 6.22
N SER A 30 8.23 -18.59 5.52
CA SER A 30 7.82 -17.41 4.75
C SER A 30 7.55 -16.22 5.67
N LEU A 31 6.82 -16.44 6.76
CA LEU A 31 6.54 -15.38 7.74
C LEU A 31 7.83 -14.95 8.44
N LYS A 32 8.69 -15.90 8.84
CA LYS A 32 10.01 -15.59 9.42
C LYS A 32 10.87 -14.75 8.50
N LEU A 33 10.90 -15.07 7.20
CA LEU A 33 11.65 -14.30 6.21
C LEU A 33 11.15 -12.85 6.13
N VAL A 34 9.83 -12.66 6.02
CA VAL A 34 9.22 -11.32 5.94
C VAL A 34 9.51 -10.53 7.23
N ILE A 35 9.34 -11.14 8.40
CA ILE A 35 9.65 -10.53 9.69
C ILE A 35 11.14 -10.14 9.76
N ALA A 36 12.05 -11.04 9.39
CA ALA A 36 13.48 -10.75 9.42
C ALA A 36 13.86 -9.54 8.54
N MET A 37 13.25 -9.40 7.37
CA MET A 37 13.45 -8.24 6.50
C MET A 37 12.91 -6.94 7.13
N ILE A 38 11.75 -7.01 7.78
CA ILE A 38 11.14 -5.87 8.47
C ILE A 38 12.05 -5.42 9.63
N GLU A 39 12.47 -6.35 10.48
CA GLU A 39 13.34 -6.05 11.63
C GLU A 39 14.68 -5.44 11.19
N GLN A 40 15.27 -5.90 10.09
CA GLN A 40 16.49 -5.29 9.53
C GLN A 40 16.32 -3.81 9.18
N VAL A 41 15.16 -3.42 8.66
CA VAL A 41 14.89 -2.00 8.37
C VAL A 41 14.57 -1.25 9.65
N MET A 42 13.73 -1.81 10.52
CA MET A 42 13.28 -1.14 11.75
C MET A 42 14.44 -0.87 12.72
N THR A 43 15.39 -1.79 12.85
CA THR A 43 16.60 -1.62 13.68
C THR A 43 17.52 -0.48 13.23
N LEU A 44 17.34 0.04 12.01
CA LEU A 44 18.08 1.19 11.50
C LEU A 44 17.33 2.52 11.70
N HIS A 45 16.11 2.48 12.24
CA HIS A 45 15.22 3.64 12.34
C HIS A 45 14.47 3.65 13.69
N ASP A 46 15.14 4.14 14.74
CA ASP A 46 14.64 4.07 16.11
C ASP A 46 13.39 4.93 16.39
N ASP A 47 13.13 5.96 15.58
CA ASP A 47 12.03 6.92 15.77
C ASP A 47 10.82 6.71 14.83
N LEU A 48 10.68 5.50 14.26
CA LEU A 48 9.55 5.19 13.37
C LEU A 48 8.21 5.30 14.09
N ARG A 49 7.23 5.90 13.41
CA ARG A 49 5.82 5.93 13.83
C ARG A 49 4.94 5.10 12.92
N TRP A 50 5.36 4.91 11.68
CA TRP A 50 4.65 4.12 10.68
C TRP A 50 5.64 3.27 9.89
N PHE A 51 5.19 2.10 9.47
CA PHE A 51 5.98 1.21 8.61
C PHE A 51 5.07 0.58 7.56
N HIS A 52 5.39 0.78 6.28
CA HIS A 52 4.60 0.24 5.18
C HIS A 52 5.05 -1.19 4.86
N ILE A 53 4.17 -2.17 5.02
CA ILE A 53 4.49 -3.60 4.81
C ILE A 53 4.15 -4.11 3.40
N GLY A 54 3.55 -3.28 2.55
CA GLY A 54 3.25 -3.62 1.16
C GLY A 54 1.92 -4.36 1.03
N CYS A 55 1.99 -5.60 0.54
CA CYS A 55 0.86 -6.49 0.27
C CYS A 55 -0.06 -6.08 -0.90
N ASP A 56 0.49 -5.39 -1.89
CA ASP A 56 -0.15 -5.09 -3.17
C ASP A 56 0.00 -6.22 -4.19
N GLU A 57 -0.94 -6.31 -5.14
CA GLU A 57 -0.79 -7.02 -6.41
C GLU A 57 -0.38 -8.51 -6.31
N VAL A 58 -0.82 -9.22 -5.26
CA VAL A 58 -0.55 -10.66 -5.06
C VAL A 58 -1.46 -11.55 -5.93
N TYR A 59 -1.40 -11.37 -7.26
CA TYR A 59 -2.34 -11.97 -8.22
C TYR A 59 -2.37 -13.49 -8.28
N TYR A 60 -1.31 -14.17 -7.82
CA TYR A 60 -1.20 -15.64 -7.82
C TYR A 60 -1.45 -16.26 -6.44
N LEU A 61 -1.90 -15.48 -5.46
CA LEU A 61 -2.24 -16.01 -4.14
C LEU A 61 -3.39 -17.03 -4.26
N GLY A 62 -3.21 -18.22 -3.70
CA GLY A 62 -4.20 -19.30 -3.80
C GLY A 62 -3.90 -20.31 -4.90
N GLU A 63 -2.89 -20.05 -5.75
CA GLU A 63 -2.55 -20.93 -6.88
C GLU A 63 -1.48 -21.98 -6.54
N GLY A 64 -0.81 -21.86 -5.39
CA GLY A 64 0.13 -22.85 -4.88
C GLY A 64 -0.56 -24.16 -4.47
N GLU A 65 0.20 -25.26 -4.42
CA GLU A 65 -0.33 -26.58 -4.02
C GLU A 65 -0.91 -26.53 -2.60
N ASP A 66 -0.13 -26.05 -1.62
CA ASP A 66 -0.56 -25.91 -0.22
C ASP A 66 -1.83 -25.04 -0.11
N SER A 67 -1.88 -23.92 -0.83
CA SER A 67 -3.04 -23.02 -0.82
C SER A 67 -4.26 -23.65 -1.48
N LYS A 68 -4.09 -24.39 -2.57
CA LYS A 68 -5.17 -25.13 -3.24
C LYS A 68 -5.75 -26.20 -2.34
N GLU A 69 -4.91 -26.94 -1.62
CA GLU A 69 -5.36 -27.93 -0.63
C GLU A 69 -6.12 -27.26 0.53
N TRP A 70 -5.60 -26.14 1.03
CA TRP A 70 -6.26 -25.38 2.09
C TRP A 70 -7.63 -24.82 1.66
N LEU A 71 -7.73 -24.33 0.42
CA LEU A 71 -8.97 -23.80 -0.16
C LEU A 71 -10.04 -24.87 -0.44
N GLN A 72 -9.70 -26.17 -0.42
CA GLN A 72 -10.69 -27.24 -0.55
C GLN A 72 -11.51 -27.45 0.73
N GLN A 73 -11.06 -26.94 1.87
CA GLN A 73 -11.78 -27.05 3.14
C GLN A 73 -12.94 -26.06 3.18
N GLU A 74 -14.06 -26.47 3.78
CA GLU A 74 -15.25 -25.61 3.90
C GLU A 74 -14.90 -24.29 4.61
N GLU A 75 -15.49 -23.19 4.14
CA GLU A 75 -15.31 -21.81 4.61
C GLU A 75 -14.00 -21.09 4.26
N ASN A 76 -12.97 -21.77 3.72
CA ASN A 76 -11.73 -21.12 3.36
C ASN A 76 -11.85 -20.34 2.05
N THR A 77 -11.27 -19.13 2.01
CA THR A 77 -11.28 -18.27 0.82
C THR A 77 -9.94 -17.56 0.66
N ILE A 78 -9.64 -17.12 -0.57
CA ILE A 78 -8.41 -16.37 -0.87
C ILE A 78 -8.36 -15.05 -0.07
N GLU A 79 -9.52 -14.41 0.15
CA GLU A 79 -9.61 -13.21 0.99
C GLU A 79 -9.21 -13.51 2.43
N LYS A 80 -9.71 -14.60 3.02
CA LYS A 80 -9.31 -15.02 4.38
C LYS A 80 -7.82 -15.32 4.46
N LEU A 81 -7.25 -15.96 3.44
CA LEU A 81 -5.82 -16.26 3.37
C LEU A 81 -4.97 -14.97 3.35
N CYS A 82 -5.34 -14.02 2.48
CA CYS A 82 -4.70 -12.72 2.36
C CYS A 82 -4.74 -11.95 3.69
N LEU A 83 -5.93 -11.86 4.30
CA LEU A 83 -6.14 -11.15 5.56
C LEU A 83 -5.41 -11.81 6.73
N ALA A 84 -5.35 -13.14 6.78
CA ALA A 84 -4.61 -13.87 7.80
C ALA A 84 -3.11 -13.58 7.72
N HIS A 85 -2.52 -13.57 6.52
CA HIS A 85 -1.11 -13.24 6.34
C HIS A 85 -0.81 -11.78 6.72
N MET A 86 -1.60 -10.82 6.23
CA MET A 86 -1.48 -9.40 6.61
C MET A 86 -1.58 -9.22 8.13
N LYS A 87 -2.54 -9.89 8.77
CA LYS A 87 -2.74 -9.85 10.22
C LYS A 87 -1.55 -10.42 10.98
N ALA A 88 -0.97 -11.54 10.53
CA ALA A 88 0.19 -12.15 11.18
C ALA A 88 1.40 -11.20 11.19
N VAL A 89 1.71 -10.59 10.04
CA VAL A 89 2.80 -9.62 9.91
C VAL A 89 2.53 -8.36 10.75
N ALA A 90 1.32 -7.78 10.64
CA ALA A 90 0.96 -6.59 11.39
C ALA A 90 0.94 -6.84 12.91
N SER A 91 0.49 -8.01 13.36
CA SER A 91 0.48 -8.36 14.79
C SER A 91 1.90 -8.45 15.34
N HIS A 92 2.84 -9.04 14.60
CA HIS A 92 4.25 -9.09 15.01
C HIS A 92 4.83 -7.68 15.20
N ILE A 93 4.58 -6.77 14.25
CA ILE A 93 5.05 -5.38 14.38
C ILE A 93 4.43 -4.71 15.60
N VAL A 94 3.11 -4.80 15.78
CA VAL A 94 2.43 -4.15 16.90
C VAL A 94 2.85 -4.72 18.26
N SER A 95 3.16 -6.02 18.35
CA SER A 95 3.63 -6.63 19.59
C SER A 95 5.08 -6.29 19.93
N THR A 96 5.95 -6.18 18.91
CA THR A 96 7.39 -5.98 19.08
C THR A 96 7.74 -4.49 19.15
N HIS A 97 7.02 -3.67 18.39
CA HIS A 97 7.23 -2.24 18.20
C HIS A 97 5.91 -1.49 18.42
N SER A 98 5.46 -1.43 19.67
CA SER A 98 4.11 -0.94 20.04
C SER A 98 3.80 0.51 19.66
N THR A 99 4.82 1.32 19.39
CA THR A 99 4.70 2.71 18.91
C THR A 99 4.54 2.82 17.39
N VAL A 100 4.81 1.74 16.64
CA VAL A 100 4.79 1.72 15.19
C VAL A 100 3.44 1.23 14.68
N LYS A 101 2.84 1.99 13.78
CA LYS A 101 1.58 1.64 13.11
C LYS A 101 1.86 1.08 11.71
N PRO A 102 1.57 -0.20 11.43
CA PRO A 102 1.72 -0.75 10.09
C PRO A 102 0.77 -0.09 9.09
N ILE A 103 1.23 0.08 7.86
CA ILE A 103 0.44 0.54 6.71
C ILE A 103 0.47 -0.53 5.62
N VAL A 104 -0.67 -0.78 4.97
CA VAL A 104 -0.78 -1.70 3.83
C VAL A 104 -1.43 -1.02 2.63
N TRP A 105 -1.13 -1.51 1.43
CA TRP A 105 -1.86 -1.14 0.22
C TRP A 105 -3.29 -1.70 0.25
N ASP A 106 -4.25 -0.94 -0.28
CA ASP A 106 -5.68 -1.26 -0.18
C ASP A 106 -6.21 -2.20 -1.28
N ASP A 107 -5.48 -2.37 -2.39
CA ASP A 107 -6.00 -2.95 -3.64
C ASP A 107 -6.56 -4.35 -3.48
N MET A 108 -5.87 -5.20 -2.71
CA MET A 108 -6.33 -6.56 -2.42
C MET A 108 -7.63 -6.59 -1.59
N LEU A 109 -7.96 -5.51 -0.88
CA LEU A 109 -9.12 -5.41 0.01
C LEU A 109 -10.37 -4.83 -0.68
N ARG A 110 -10.20 -4.19 -1.85
CA ARG A 110 -11.27 -3.42 -2.51
C ARG A 110 -12.54 -4.22 -2.77
N ARG A 111 -12.40 -5.48 -3.19
CA ARG A 111 -13.52 -6.36 -3.55
C ARG A 111 -14.08 -7.19 -2.39
N MET A 112 -13.40 -7.24 -1.25
CA MET A 112 -13.84 -8.03 -0.09
C MET A 112 -15.15 -7.50 0.49
N SER A 113 -16.00 -8.36 1.03
CA SER A 113 -17.24 -7.93 1.70
C SER A 113 -16.95 -7.16 2.99
N LYS A 114 -17.93 -6.40 3.49
CA LYS A 114 -17.77 -5.64 4.74
C LYS A 114 -17.62 -6.58 5.94
N GLU A 115 -18.34 -7.70 5.89
CA GLU A 115 -18.34 -8.77 6.87
C GLU A 115 -16.94 -9.38 6.96
N THR A 116 -16.37 -9.82 5.83
CA THR A 116 -15.01 -10.39 5.78
C THR A 116 -13.96 -9.42 6.32
N LEU A 117 -14.05 -8.13 5.96
CA LEU A 117 -13.12 -7.11 6.46
C LEU A 117 -13.26 -6.89 7.97
N ARG A 118 -14.48 -6.81 8.50
CA ARG A 118 -14.72 -6.62 9.94
C ARG A 118 -14.25 -7.82 10.76
N ASP A 119 -14.60 -9.03 10.32
CA ASP A 119 -14.32 -10.26 11.04
C ASP A 119 -12.84 -10.60 11.08
N SER A 120 -12.06 -10.06 10.13
CA SER A 120 -10.59 -10.19 10.14
C SER A 120 -9.93 -9.58 11.38
N GLY A 121 -10.52 -8.53 11.97
CA GLY A 121 -9.91 -7.73 13.02
C GLY A 121 -8.71 -6.88 12.56
N LEU A 122 -8.41 -6.84 11.26
CA LEU A 122 -7.23 -6.18 10.71
C LEU A 122 -7.23 -4.66 10.97
N ALA A 123 -8.41 -4.03 10.95
CA ALA A 123 -8.58 -2.58 11.15
C ALA A 123 -8.03 -2.04 12.48
N GLN A 124 -7.86 -2.87 13.51
CA GLN A 124 -7.27 -2.47 14.79
C GLN A 124 -5.73 -2.38 14.71
N LEU A 125 -5.13 -3.14 13.81
CA LEU A 125 -3.69 -3.28 13.71
C LEU A 125 -3.09 -2.26 12.76
N ILE A 126 -3.73 -2.00 11.63
CA ILE A 126 -3.14 -1.27 10.49
C ILE A 126 -3.86 0.05 10.16
N GLU A 127 -3.19 0.90 9.37
CA GLU A 127 -3.82 1.95 8.56
C GLU A 127 -3.77 1.57 7.07
N LEU A 128 -4.75 2.01 6.27
CA LEU A 128 -4.80 1.70 4.83
C LEU A 128 -4.17 2.83 4.01
N MET A 129 -3.36 2.48 3.01
CA MET A 129 -2.91 3.38 1.96
C MET A 129 -3.64 3.09 0.66
N ILE A 130 -4.45 4.07 0.22
CA ILE A 130 -5.29 3.96 -0.97
C ILE A 130 -4.54 4.56 -2.15
N TRP A 131 -4.33 3.77 -3.21
CA TRP A 131 -3.56 4.20 -4.37
C TRP A 131 -4.36 4.17 -5.67
N ASP A 132 -4.07 5.11 -6.55
CA ASP A 132 -4.62 5.19 -7.90
C ASP A 132 -3.78 6.22 -8.66
N TYR A 133 -3.25 5.80 -9.81
CA TYR A 133 -2.36 6.62 -10.62
C TYR A 133 -3.03 7.16 -11.88
N SER A 134 -4.35 6.94 -12.05
CA SER A 134 -5.09 7.45 -13.21
C SER A 134 -5.20 8.99 -13.16
N PRO A 135 -4.98 9.70 -14.28
CA PRO A 135 -5.07 11.16 -14.31
C PRO A 135 -6.54 11.65 -14.17
N ASP A 136 -7.48 10.76 -14.41
CA ASP A 136 -8.94 10.93 -14.37
C ASP A 136 -9.60 10.02 -13.34
N LEU A 137 -8.89 9.69 -12.24
CA LEU A 137 -9.44 8.84 -11.17
C LEU A 137 -10.84 9.33 -10.73
N ASP A 138 -11.73 8.37 -10.53
CA ASP A 138 -13.11 8.63 -10.13
C ASP A 138 -13.19 9.00 -8.64
N VAL A 139 -13.44 10.29 -8.39
CA VAL A 139 -13.50 10.86 -7.04
C VAL A 139 -14.64 10.25 -6.21
N GLU A 140 -15.80 10.01 -6.81
CA GLU A 140 -16.97 9.48 -6.12
C GLU A 140 -16.75 8.01 -5.73
N SER A 141 -16.17 7.24 -6.64
CA SER A 141 -15.79 5.85 -6.37
C SER A 141 -14.79 5.74 -5.22
N LYS A 142 -13.77 6.62 -5.16
CA LYS A 142 -12.83 6.64 -4.03
C LYS A 142 -13.47 7.08 -2.72
N ALA A 143 -14.35 8.07 -2.74
CA ALA A 143 -15.09 8.48 -1.55
C ALA A 143 -15.96 7.35 -1.00
N SER A 144 -16.67 6.64 -1.87
CA SER A 144 -17.49 5.46 -1.52
C SER A 144 -16.63 4.31 -0.97
N LEU A 145 -15.45 4.09 -1.54
CA LEU A 145 -14.50 3.09 -1.04
C LEU A 145 -14.01 3.42 0.38
N ILE A 146 -13.68 4.69 0.65
CA ILE A 146 -13.29 5.16 1.99
C ILE A 146 -14.45 4.98 2.98
N GLU A 147 -15.67 5.35 2.58
CA GLU A 147 -16.86 5.16 3.42
C GLU A 147 -17.09 3.68 3.76
N LYS A 148 -16.92 2.78 2.78
CA LYS A 148 -16.94 1.33 3.01
C LYS A 148 -15.91 0.92 4.07
N TYR A 149 -14.67 1.39 3.96
CA TYR A 149 -13.63 1.04 4.94
C TYR A 149 -13.93 1.61 6.34
N GLN A 150 -14.48 2.82 6.44
CA GLN A 150 -14.94 3.37 7.72
C GLN A 150 -16.03 2.49 8.36
N LYS A 151 -16.99 2.02 7.57
CA LYS A 151 -18.01 1.05 8.02
C LYS A 151 -17.41 -0.32 8.42
N CYS A 152 -16.15 -0.57 8.07
CA CYS A 152 -15.38 -1.75 8.47
C CYS A 152 -14.38 -1.45 9.60
N ASN A 153 -14.57 -0.35 10.34
CA ASN A 153 -13.75 0.09 11.48
C ASN A 153 -12.34 0.62 11.15
N PHE A 154 -11.98 0.81 9.89
CA PHE A 154 -10.75 1.53 9.54
C PHE A 154 -10.96 3.02 9.80
N SER A 155 -10.10 3.62 10.63
CA SER A 155 -10.31 4.98 11.14
C SER A 155 -9.40 6.04 10.49
N LYS A 156 -8.28 5.61 9.90
CA LYS A 156 -7.24 6.49 9.35
C LYS A 156 -6.77 5.97 8.00
N PHE A 157 -6.59 6.90 7.07
CA PHE A 157 -6.24 6.58 5.69
C PHE A 157 -5.08 7.43 5.21
N TRP A 158 -4.24 6.82 4.38
CA TRP A 158 -3.22 7.47 3.58
C TRP A 158 -3.66 7.43 2.12
N PHE A 159 -3.26 8.42 1.35
CA PHE A 159 -3.36 8.37 -0.11
C PHE A 159 -1.98 8.13 -0.70
N ALA A 160 -1.94 7.57 -1.91
CA ALA A 160 -0.74 7.50 -2.71
C ALA A 160 -1.03 7.92 -4.15
N SER A 161 -0.27 8.92 -4.59
CA SER A 161 -0.11 9.32 -5.98
C SER A 161 1.26 8.90 -6.47
N ALA A 162 1.57 9.19 -7.73
CA ALA A 162 2.91 9.01 -8.31
C ALA A 162 3.38 10.31 -8.95
N PHE A 163 4.65 10.67 -8.77
CA PHE A 163 5.28 11.78 -9.50
C PHE A 163 6.06 11.32 -10.74
N LYS A 164 6.40 10.03 -10.81
CA LYS A 164 7.02 9.35 -11.95
C LYS A 164 6.67 7.86 -11.92
N GLY A 165 6.84 7.18 -13.04
CA GLY A 165 6.45 5.78 -13.18
C GLY A 165 4.93 5.64 -13.28
N ALA A 166 4.41 4.41 -13.31
CA ALA A 166 2.96 4.15 -13.43
C ALA A 166 2.30 4.72 -14.71
N THR A 167 3.08 5.14 -15.71
CA THR A 167 2.57 5.59 -17.03
C THR A 167 2.95 4.68 -18.19
N GLY A 168 3.87 3.74 -17.98
CA GLY A 168 4.26 2.74 -18.96
C GLY A 168 5.52 1.96 -18.55
N VAL A 169 5.59 0.67 -18.93
CA VAL A 169 6.67 -0.25 -18.53
C VAL A 169 8.06 0.15 -19.04
N ASN A 170 8.12 0.83 -20.18
CA ASN A 170 9.35 1.29 -20.84
C ASN A 170 9.34 2.80 -21.09
N GLN A 171 8.52 3.55 -20.34
CA GLN A 171 8.39 4.99 -20.50
C GLN A 171 9.74 5.69 -20.20
N CYS A 172 10.28 6.42 -21.17
CA CYS A 172 11.55 7.14 -20.98
C CYS A 172 11.36 8.52 -20.34
N LEU A 173 10.30 9.24 -20.71
CA LEU A 173 10.04 10.61 -20.27
C LEU A 173 8.86 10.66 -19.31
N THR A 174 8.99 11.41 -18.22
CA THR A 174 7.90 11.57 -17.26
C THR A 174 6.79 12.45 -17.79
N LEU A 175 5.56 11.92 -17.78
CA LEU A 175 4.37 12.62 -18.24
C LEU A 175 3.85 13.57 -17.15
N ILE A 176 4.48 14.73 -16.99
CA ILE A 176 4.16 15.72 -15.94
C ILE A 176 2.65 16.04 -15.87
N GLY A 177 2.01 16.24 -17.02
CA GLY A 177 0.58 16.57 -17.09
C GLY A 177 -0.33 15.45 -16.56
N HIS A 178 0.08 14.19 -16.72
CA HIS A 178 -0.61 13.02 -16.17
C HIS A 178 -0.58 13.06 -14.63
N HIS A 179 0.62 13.18 -14.06
CA HIS A 179 0.81 13.21 -12.62
C HIS A 179 0.11 14.42 -12.00
N LEU A 180 0.23 15.61 -12.59
CA LEU A 180 -0.47 16.80 -12.09
C LEU A 180 -1.99 16.63 -12.04
N LYS A 181 -2.59 16.00 -13.07
CA LYS A 181 -4.03 15.72 -13.08
C LYS A 181 -4.42 14.74 -11.97
N ASN A 182 -3.66 13.65 -11.80
CA ASN A 182 -3.88 12.67 -10.72
C ASN A 182 -3.85 13.33 -9.33
N HIS A 183 -2.85 14.18 -9.06
CA HIS A 183 -2.75 14.91 -7.79
C HIS A 183 -3.95 15.84 -7.54
N LYS A 184 -4.44 16.53 -8.59
CA LYS A 184 -5.64 17.37 -8.48
C LYS A 184 -6.89 16.57 -8.16
N GLN A 185 -7.02 15.34 -8.68
CA GLN A 185 -8.16 14.49 -8.32
C GLN A 185 -8.04 13.97 -6.88
N TRP A 186 -6.84 13.60 -6.42
CA TRP A 186 -6.62 13.21 -5.02
C TRP A 186 -6.96 14.34 -4.04
N LEU A 187 -6.70 15.60 -4.39
CA LEU A 187 -7.15 16.75 -3.59
C LEU A 187 -8.68 16.79 -3.47
N LYS A 188 -9.41 16.56 -4.57
CA LYS A 188 -10.88 16.48 -4.53
C LYS A 188 -11.40 15.29 -3.72
N VAL A 189 -10.71 14.15 -3.74
CA VAL A 189 -11.03 13.00 -2.86
C VAL A 189 -10.82 13.38 -1.40
N ALA A 190 -9.74 14.11 -1.08
CA ALA A 190 -9.52 14.59 0.28
C ALA A 190 -10.63 15.58 0.72
N GLU A 191 -11.09 16.45 -0.18
CA GLU A 191 -12.20 17.39 0.06
C GLU A 191 -13.54 16.70 0.34
N SER A 192 -13.79 15.55 -0.29
CA SER A 192 -15.03 14.79 -0.08
C SER A 192 -14.99 13.92 1.18
N CYS A 193 -13.84 13.79 1.84
CA CYS A 193 -13.68 13.00 3.05
C CYS A 193 -13.96 13.81 4.33
N PRO A 194 -14.54 13.19 5.37
CA PRO A 194 -14.65 13.80 6.69
C PRO A 194 -13.30 14.30 7.24
N ALA A 195 -13.32 15.47 7.88
CA ALA A 195 -12.10 16.05 8.46
C ALA A 195 -11.45 15.11 9.48
N GLY A 196 -10.12 15.02 9.44
CA GLY A 196 -9.32 14.29 10.42
C GLY A 196 -9.18 12.78 10.19
N ILE A 197 -9.78 12.19 9.15
CA ILE A 197 -9.57 10.76 8.83
C ILE A 197 -8.36 10.53 7.92
N ILE A 198 -7.96 11.53 7.14
CA ILE A 198 -6.82 11.46 6.23
C ILE A 198 -5.54 11.87 6.96
N ARG A 199 -4.53 11.01 6.92
CA ARG A 199 -3.20 11.23 7.52
C ARG A 199 -2.30 12.06 6.62
N GLY A 200 -2.37 11.83 5.32
CA GLY A 200 -1.54 12.48 4.34
C GLY A 200 -1.57 11.76 2.99
N ILE A 201 -0.77 12.27 2.06
CA ILE A 201 -0.57 11.70 0.73
C ILE A 201 0.91 11.44 0.48
N THR A 202 1.23 10.27 -0.07
CA THR A 202 2.57 9.85 -0.46
C THR A 202 2.75 10.04 -1.97
N LEU A 203 3.87 10.61 -2.39
CA LEU A 203 4.25 10.71 -3.79
C LEU A 203 5.22 9.58 -4.11
N THR A 204 4.72 8.52 -4.73
CA THR A 204 5.52 7.38 -5.17
C THR A 204 6.34 7.73 -6.41
N GLY A 205 7.48 7.05 -6.56
CA GLY A 205 8.37 7.21 -7.72
C GLY A 205 8.76 5.86 -8.28
N TRP A 206 7.81 5.15 -8.88
CA TRP A 206 8.03 3.81 -9.43
C TRP A 206 9.13 3.80 -10.48
N GLN A 207 9.91 2.72 -10.50
CA GLN A 207 11.16 2.64 -11.26
C GLN A 207 11.19 1.43 -12.22
N ARG A 208 10.29 0.47 -12.00
CA ARG A 208 10.04 -0.75 -12.77
C ARG A 208 8.68 -1.32 -12.34
N TYR A 209 8.05 -2.13 -13.19
CA TYR A 209 6.77 -2.79 -12.91
C TYR A 209 6.94 -4.16 -12.24
N ASP A 210 8.05 -4.82 -12.50
CA ASP A 210 8.51 -6.00 -11.79
C ASP A 210 10.05 -5.95 -11.71
N HIS A 211 10.65 -6.82 -10.90
CA HIS A 211 12.10 -6.86 -10.65
C HIS A 211 12.92 -7.21 -11.89
N PHE A 212 12.36 -7.92 -12.86
CA PHE A 212 13.02 -8.39 -14.08
C PHE A 212 12.80 -7.46 -15.29
N SER A 213 11.85 -6.54 -15.17
CA SER A 213 11.53 -5.53 -16.17
C SER A 213 12.60 -4.45 -16.31
N VAL A 214 12.59 -3.78 -17.45
CA VAL A 214 13.42 -2.59 -17.73
C VAL A 214 13.04 -1.44 -16.79
N LEU A 215 13.98 -0.51 -16.63
CA LEU A 215 13.71 0.72 -15.90
C LEU A 215 12.82 1.66 -16.73
N CYS A 216 11.87 2.31 -16.06
CA CYS A 216 11.10 3.42 -16.62
C CYS A 216 11.39 4.71 -15.85
N GLU A 217 11.28 5.86 -16.53
CA GLU A 217 11.26 7.19 -15.95
C GLU A 217 12.31 7.38 -14.84
N LEU A 218 13.58 7.39 -15.22
CA LEU A 218 14.69 7.53 -14.27
C LEU A 218 14.55 8.82 -13.43
N LEU A 219 15.10 8.80 -12.22
CA LEU A 219 14.97 9.94 -11.30
C LEU A 219 15.28 11.32 -11.92
N PRO A 220 16.36 11.52 -12.70
CA PRO A 220 16.67 12.84 -13.28
C PRO A 220 15.55 13.41 -14.16
N VAL A 221 14.85 12.58 -14.94
CA VAL A 221 13.75 13.02 -15.81
C VAL A 221 12.45 13.25 -15.03
N GLY A 222 12.32 12.64 -13.85
CA GLY A 222 11.17 12.78 -12.96
C GLY A 222 11.23 14.00 -12.02
N ILE A 223 12.39 14.64 -11.84
CA ILE A 223 12.56 15.79 -10.92
C ILE A 223 11.60 16.97 -11.24
N PRO A 224 11.43 17.40 -12.51
CA PRO A 224 10.48 18.46 -12.83
C PRO A 224 9.04 18.10 -12.46
N SER A 225 8.67 16.84 -12.67
CA SER A 225 7.36 16.32 -12.27
C SER A 225 7.19 16.34 -10.75
N LEU A 226 8.20 15.89 -10.00
CA LEU A 226 8.21 15.94 -8.53
C LEU A 226 7.97 17.36 -8.02
N ALA A 227 8.69 18.35 -8.55
CA ALA A 227 8.55 19.75 -8.16
C ALA A 227 7.13 20.27 -8.40
N ILE A 228 6.55 19.97 -9.57
CA ILE A 228 5.19 20.39 -9.94
C ILE A 228 4.14 19.69 -9.08
N CYS A 229 4.28 18.38 -8.83
CA CYS A 229 3.38 17.61 -7.99
C CYS A 229 3.40 18.08 -6.54
N LEU A 230 4.58 18.35 -5.97
CA LEU A 230 4.72 18.92 -4.63
C LEU A 230 4.11 20.32 -4.55
N GLN A 231 4.34 21.17 -5.56
CA GLN A 231 3.75 22.50 -5.61
C GLN A 231 2.21 22.42 -5.69
N ALA A 232 1.67 21.48 -6.47
CA ALA A 232 0.23 21.26 -6.57
C ALA A 232 -0.39 20.81 -5.24
N LEU A 233 0.24 19.89 -4.51
CA LEU A 233 -0.26 19.45 -3.20
C LEU A 233 -0.10 20.50 -2.12
N LYS A 234 1.00 21.26 -2.14
CA LYS A 234 1.27 22.29 -1.14
C LYS A 234 0.33 23.50 -1.28
N ASN A 235 -0.01 23.89 -2.50
CA ASN A 235 -0.75 25.13 -2.78
C ASN A 235 -2.18 24.89 -3.28
N GLY A 236 -2.51 23.66 -3.67
CA GLY A 236 -3.88 23.24 -4.00
C GLY A 236 -4.76 23.09 -2.76
N THR A 237 -4.52 23.90 -1.72
CA THR A 237 -5.14 23.81 -0.40
C THR A 237 -6.64 23.53 -0.47
N VAL A 238 -7.02 22.45 0.20
CA VAL A 238 -7.99 22.58 1.28
C VAL A 238 -7.29 23.28 2.44
N TRP A 239 -7.76 24.46 2.81
CA TRP A 239 -7.28 25.28 3.93
C TRP A 239 -7.04 24.46 5.21
N PHE A 240 -5.78 24.20 5.60
CA PHE A 240 -5.47 23.56 6.89
C PHE A 240 -4.18 23.99 7.61
N PHE A 241 -3.69 25.22 7.39
CA PHE A 241 -2.51 25.73 8.15
C PHE A 241 -2.66 27.10 8.83
N LEU A 242 -3.89 27.57 9.10
CA LEU A 242 -4.12 28.78 9.91
C LEU A 242 -5.20 28.61 10.99
N GLN A 243 -5.09 27.56 11.81
CA GLN A 243 -5.78 27.52 13.11
C GLN A 243 -4.89 26.94 14.22
N SER A 244 -3.68 27.49 14.42
CA SER A 244 -2.95 27.26 15.69
C SER A 244 -1.92 28.34 16.05
N VAL A 245 -2.18 29.62 15.80
CA VAL A 245 -1.50 30.70 16.55
C VAL A 245 -2.50 31.83 16.77
N LYS A 246 -3.14 31.85 17.95
CA LYS A 246 -3.74 33.09 18.46
C LYS A 246 -2.59 34.02 18.83
N PRO A 247 -2.57 35.29 18.39
CA PRO A 247 -1.73 36.29 19.01
C PRO A 247 -2.29 36.54 20.42
N HIS A 248 -1.48 36.28 21.44
CA HIS A 248 -1.69 36.89 22.74
C HIS A 248 -1.41 38.39 22.58
N ALA A 249 -2.46 39.19 22.80
CA ALA A 249 -2.36 40.57 23.25
C ALA A 249 -2.96 40.62 24.66
#